data_AF-A0A3M7RWF4-F1
#
_entry.id   AF-A0A3M7RWF4-F1
#
_cell.length_a   1.000
_cell.length_b   1.000
_cell.length_c   1.000
_cell.angle_alpha   90.00
_cell.angle_beta   90.00
_cell.angle_gamma   90.00
#
_symmetry.space_group_name_H-M   'P 1'
#
loop_
_entity.id
_entity.type
_entity.pdbx_description
1 polymer ?
#
loop_
_entity_poly.entity_id
_entity_poly.type
_entity_poly.pdbx_seq_one_letter_code
_entity_poly.pdbx_strand_id
1 'polypeptide(L)'
;MKAHLYKTYVRPALTYGCENMNINASSPNDIKRTEGKIVKGLLTIPRRCRTTSLFLSLNIMPTDYIIKNIKVDFFNRLIENDLTKKMMIELAKQPIPNDFISEILDITRELEEENMSLQDKCKLVKLNNITEYRSNQKTDVKVQKLRDIYKTGMPLILRVTEQVVGDRP
;
A
#
# COMPACT_ATOMS: atom_id res chain seq x y z
N MET A 1 -6.68 19.42 -9.97
CA MET A 1 -7.75 18.58 -10.56
C MET A 1 -7.31 17.12 -10.80
N LYS A 2 -6.29 16.82 -11.61
CA LYS A 2 -5.90 15.44 -11.98
C LYS A 2 -5.55 14.51 -10.79
N ALA A 3 -4.81 15.01 -9.80
CA ALA A 3 -4.49 14.23 -8.59
C ALA A 3 -5.74 13.91 -7.74
N HIS A 4 -6.78 14.75 -7.78
CA HIS A 4 -8.03 14.49 -7.10
C HIS A 4 -8.82 13.39 -7.82
N LEU A 5 -8.87 13.42 -9.16
CA LEU A 5 -9.47 12.36 -9.97
C LEU A 5 -8.87 10.97 -9.65
N TYR A 6 -7.54 10.90 -9.52
CA TYR A 6 -6.87 9.68 -9.12
C TYR A 6 -7.38 9.14 -7.78
N LYS A 7 -7.45 10.02 -6.76
CA LYS A 7 -7.87 9.64 -5.40
C LYS A 7 -9.31 9.19 -5.33
N THR A 8 -10.20 9.86 -6.07
CA THR A 8 -11.65 9.67 -5.95
C THR A 8 -12.16 8.50 -6.80
N TYR A 9 -11.57 8.26 -7.97
CA TYR A 9 -12.10 7.27 -8.92
C TYR A 9 -11.13 6.14 -9.22
N VAL A 10 -9.90 6.48 -9.62
CA VAL A 10 -8.93 5.47 -10.10
C VAL A 10 -8.48 4.57 -8.96
N ARG A 11 -8.17 5.16 -7.80
CA ARG A 11 -7.65 4.42 -6.65
C ARG A 11 -8.66 3.44 -6.06
N PRO A 12 -9.94 3.81 -5.79
CA PRO A 12 -10.93 2.83 -5.35
C PRO A 12 -11.10 1.65 -6.31
N ALA A 13 -11.14 1.92 -7.63
CA ALA A 13 -11.24 0.87 -8.64
C ALA A 13 -10.03 -0.08 -8.63
N LEU A 14 -8.82 0.48 -8.49
CA LEU A 14 -7.59 -0.31 -8.35
C LEU A 14 -7.58 -1.15 -7.07
N THR A 15 -7.94 -0.55 -5.94
CA THR A 15 -7.98 -1.27 -4.65
C THR A 15 -8.98 -2.42 -4.72
N TYR A 16 -10.20 -2.17 -5.20
CA TYR A 16 -11.23 -3.19 -5.35
C TYR A 16 -10.77 -4.37 -6.23
N GLY A 17 -10.16 -4.09 -7.39
CA GLY A 17 -9.63 -5.15 -8.26
C GLY A 17 -8.50 -5.96 -7.62
N CYS A 18 -7.74 -5.36 -6.70
CA CYS A 18 -6.62 -6.01 -6.03
C CYS A 18 -7.01 -6.74 -4.73
N GLU A 19 -8.22 -6.55 -4.19
CA GLU A 19 -8.67 -7.21 -2.95
C GLU A 19 -8.64 -8.74 -3.06
N ASN A 20 -8.93 -9.28 -4.24
CA ASN A 20 -8.94 -10.72 -4.52
C ASN A 20 -7.57 -11.26 -4.96
N MET A 21 -6.57 -10.40 -5.14
CA MET A 21 -5.23 -10.87 -5.48
C MET A 21 -4.60 -11.57 -4.28
N ASN A 22 -3.92 -12.68 -4.54
CA ASN A 22 -3.09 -13.34 -3.54
C ASN A 22 -1.76 -12.59 -3.43
N ILE A 23 -1.44 -12.08 -2.24
CA ILE A 23 -0.21 -11.33 -2.00
C ILE A 23 0.96 -12.32 -1.87
N ASN A 24 1.62 -12.63 -2.99
CA ASN A 24 2.91 -13.31 -2.99
C ASN A 24 4.08 -12.32 -2.87
N ALA A 25 5.32 -12.80 -2.73
CA ALA A 25 6.50 -11.93 -2.59
C ALA A 25 6.71 -10.94 -3.77
N SER A 26 6.24 -11.28 -4.97
CA SER A 26 6.38 -10.44 -6.18
C SER A 26 5.24 -9.42 -6.36
N SER A 27 4.03 -9.71 -5.89
CA SER A 27 2.84 -8.93 -6.24
C SER A 27 2.83 -7.50 -5.67
N PRO A 28 3.40 -7.19 -4.48
CA PRO A 28 3.51 -5.81 -4.02
C PRO A 28 4.32 -4.94 -4.97
N ASN A 29 5.38 -5.48 -5.58
CA ASN A 29 6.23 -4.76 -6.51
C ASN A 29 5.50 -4.45 -7.83
N ASP A 30 4.71 -5.41 -8.32
CA ASP A 30 3.90 -5.22 -9.52
C ASP A 30 2.75 -4.24 -9.31
N ILE A 31 2.11 -4.27 -8.14
CA ILE A 31 1.11 -3.29 -7.72
C ILE A 31 1.73 -1.89 -7.69
N LYS A 32 2.86 -1.72 -6.99
CA LYS A 32 3.59 -0.44 -6.91
C LYS A 32 3.99 0.08 -8.30
N ARG A 33 4.48 -0.80 -9.17
CA ARG A 33 4.90 -0.45 -10.53
C ARG A 33 3.72 -0.01 -11.38
N THR A 34 2.60 -0.73 -11.32
CA THR A 34 1.38 -0.44 -12.07
C THR A 34 0.75 0.86 -11.60
N GLU A 35 0.58 1.02 -10.29
CA GLU A 35 0.07 2.24 -9.66
C GLU A 35 0.92 3.45 -10.06
N GLY A 36 2.25 3.30 -10.00
CA GLY A 36 3.19 4.33 -10.40
C GLY A 36 3.06 4.75 -11.87
N LYS A 37 2.88 3.79 -12.79
CA LYS A 37 2.66 4.07 -14.22
C LYS A 37 1.37 4.86 -14.44
N ILE A 38 0.28 4.47 -13.78
CA ILE A 38 -1.04 5.10 -13.90
C ILE A 38 -0.98 6.55 -13.41
N VAL A 39 -0.46 6.80 -12.21
CA VAL A 39 -0.39 8.15 -11.65
C VAL A 39 0.51 9.06 -12.47
N LYS A 40 1.67 8.56 -12.93
CA LYS A 40 2.57 9.33 -13.78
C LYS A 40 1.92 9.69 -15.12
N GLY A 41 1.23 8.76 -15.75
CA GLY A 41 0.49 9.01 -16.98
C GLY A 41 -0.57 10.09 -16.78
N LEU A 42 -1.37 9.97 -15.70
CA LEU A 42 -2.43 10.92 -15.39
C LEU A 42 -1.88 12.32 -15.08
N LEU A 43 -0.80 12.41 -14.31
CA LEU A 43 -0.18 13.69 -13.94
C LEU A 43 0.78 14.24 -14.99
N THR A 44 0.97 13.53 -16.11
CA THR A 44 1.90 13.91 -17.18
C THR A 44 3.34 14.06 -16.66
N ILE A 45 3.74 13.17 -15.74
CA ILE A 45 5.07 13.13 -15.13
C ILE A 45 5.93 12.11 -15.89
N PRO A 46 7.22 12.40 -16.18
CA PRO A 46 8.12 11.46 -16.82
C PRO A 46 8.23 10.12 -16.09
N ARG A 47 8.31 9.02 -16.85
CA ARG A 47 8.38 7.66 -16.31
C ARG A 47 9.60 7.42 -15.40
N ARG A 48 10.69 8.16 -15.61
CA ARG A 48 11.95 8.09 -14.85
C ARG A 48 11.86 8.62 -13.40
N CYS A 49 10.83 9.40 -13.06
CA CYS A 49 10.72 9.99 -11.73
C CYS A 49 10.37 8.93 -10.68
N ARG A 50 10.93 9.00 -9.46
CA ARG A 50 10.49 8.13 -8.34
C ARG A 50 9.06 8.49 -7.90
N THR A 51 8.24 7.48 -7.60
CA THR A 51 6.81 7.66 -7.23
C THR A 51 6.58 7.76 -5.73
N THR A 52 7.54 7.35 -4.91
CA THR A 52 7.39 7.27 -3.45
C THR A 52 7.13 8.65 -2.84
N SER A 53 8.04 9.62 -3.03
CA SER A 53 7.86 10.98 -2.52
C SER A 53 6.67 11.70 -3.19
N LEU A 54 6.33 11.34 -4.43
CA LEU A 54 5.14 11.86 -5.11
C LEU A 54 3.86 11.42 -4.39
N PHE A 55 3.70 10.11 -4.09
CA PHE A 55 2.53 9.60 -3.39
C PHE A 55 2.41 10.16 -1.98
N LEU A 56 3.52 10.22 -1.24
CA LEU A 56 3.58 10.84 0.09
C LEU A 56 3.16 12.31 0.05
N SER A 57 3.63 13.08 -0.94
CA SER A 57 3.25 14.50 -1.11
C SER A 57 1.76 14.68 -1.39
N LEU A 58 1.17 13.73 -2.12
CA LEU A 58 -0.24 13.72 -2.46
C LEU A 58 -1.11 13.10 -1.35
N ASN A 59 -0.59 12.70 -0.20
CA ASN A 59 -1.35 11.98 0.83
C ASN A 59 -2.02 10.71 0.29
N ILE A 60 -1.31 9.97 -0.56
CA ILE A 60 -1.74 8.68 -1.10
C ILE A 60 -0.95 7.60 -0.37
N MET A 61 -1.65 6.77 0.41
CA MET A 61 -1.07 5.58 1.02
C MET A 61 -0.85 4.52 -0.08
N PRO A 62 0.32 3.87 -0.13
CA PRO A 62 0.61 2.83 -1.10
C PRO A 62 -0.47 1.73 -1.11
N THR A 63 -0.84 1.26 -2.30
CA THR A 63 -1.92 0.28 -2.45
C THR A 63 -1.59 -1.06 -1.79
N ASP A 64 -0.32 -1.46 -1.75
CA ASP A 64 0.12 -2.66 -1.02
C ASP A 64 -0.19 -2.59 0.48
N TYR A 65 0.01 -1.43 1.12
CA TYR A 65 -0.34 -1.28 2.54
C TYR A 65 -1.84 -1.34 2.75
N ILE A 66 -2.63 -0.80 1.82
CA ILE A 66 -4.11 -0.87 1.88
C ILE A 66 -4.57 -2.32 1.78
N ILE A 67 -4.08 -3.08 0.80
CA ILE A 67 -4.49 -4.46 0.59
C ILE A 67 -4.08 -5.32 1.79
N LYS A 68 -2.82 -5.20 2.26
CA LYS A 68 -2.38 -5.88 3.50
C LYS A 68 -3.33 -5.59 4.65
N ASN A 69 -3.70 -4.32 4.85
CA ASN A 69 -4.63 -3.90 5.91
C ASN A 69 -6.03 -4.50 5.74
N ILE A 70 -6.59 -4.51 4.52
CA ILE A 70 -7.91 -5.10 4.23
C ILE A 70 -7.91 -6.61 4.54
N LYS A 71 -6.84 -7.32 4.15
CA LYS A 71 -6.70 -8.77 4.37
C LYS A 71 -6.64 -9.10 5.87
N VAL A 72 -5.81 -8.40 6.64
CA VAL A 72 -5.73 -8.63 8.10
C VAL A 72 -7.02 -8.21 8.83
N ASP A 73 -7.69 -7.14 8.38
CA ASP A 73 -9.00 -6.73 8.91
C ASP A 73 -10.09 -7.76 8.60
N PHE A 74 -10.05 -8.39 7.42
CA PHE A 74 -10.95 -9.47 7.06
C PHE A 74 -10.69 -10.72 7.92
N PHE A 75 -9.42 -11.09 8.10
CA PHE A 75 -9.04 -12.19 8.97
C PHE A 75 -9.54 -11.98 10.41
N ASN A 76 -9.31 -10.79 11.00
CA ASN A 76 -9.78 -10.48 12.34
C ASN A 76 -11.30 -10.62 12.47
N ARG A 77 -12.06 -10.12 11.48
CA ARG A 77 -13.53 -10.28 11.45
C ARG A 77 -13.97 -11.75 11.39
N LEU A 78 -13.23 -12.59 10.65
CA LEU A 78 -13.55 -14.03 10.56
C LEU A 78 -13.26 -14.79 11.86
N ILE A 79 -12.22 -14.40 12.60
CA ILE A 79 -11.85 -15.06 13.85
C ILE A 79 -12.69 -14.56 15.05
N GLU A 80 -13.16 -13.32 15.01
CA GLU A 80 -14.03 -12.74 16.04
C GLU A 80 -15.42 -13.39 16.09
N ASN A 81 -15.91 -13.94 14.98
CA ASN A 81 -17.18 -14.66 14.92
C ASN A 81 -16.98 -16.18 15.06
N ASP A 82 -17.66 -16.77 16.05
CA ASP A 82 -17.51 -18.20 16.39
C ASP A 82 -17.85 -19.16 15.25
N LEU A 83 -18.85 -18.85 14.42
CA LEU A 83 -19.27 -19.71 13.31
C LEU A 83 -18.22 -19.70 12.20
N THR A 84 -17.77 -18.51 11.81
CA THR A 84 -16.74 -18.36 10.76
C THR A 84 -15.39 -18.90 11.23
N LYS A 85 -15.06 -18.77 12.52
CA LYS A 85 -13.87 -19.37 13.12
C LYS A 85 -13.90 -20.89 13.05
N LYS A 86 -15.02 -21.53 13.40
CA LYS A 86 -15.17 -22.99 13.25
C LYS A 86 -15.04 -23.42 11.79
N MET A 87 -15.65 -22.67 10.87
CA MET A 87 -15.52 -22.92 9.43
C MET A 87 -14.06 -22.81 8.95
N MET A 88 -13.33 -21.78 9.39
CA MET A 88 -11.91 -21.61 9.10
C MET A 88 -11.07 -22.81 9.57
N ILE A 89 -11.33 -23.31 10.78
CA ILE A 89 -10.63 -24.48 11.34
C ILE A 89 -10.91 -25.74 10.51
N GLU A 90 -12.14 -25.95 10.06
CA GLU A 90 -12.48 -27.09 9.20
C GLU A 90 -11.85 -26.97 7.81
N LEU A 91 -11.87 -25.76 7.21
CA LEU A 91 -11.25 -25.50 5.92
C LEU A 91 -9.72 -25.68 5.96
N ALA A 92 -9.08 -25.33 7.09
CA ALA A 92 -7.65 -25.50 7.28
C ALA A 92 -7.20 -26.98 7.29
N LYS A 93 -8.12 -27.94 7.48
CA LYS A 93 -7.81 -29.38 7.39
C LYS A 93 -7.65 -29.85 5.94
N GLN A 94 -8.11 -29.06 4.96
CA GLN A 94 -7.97 -29.38 3.55
C GLN A 94 -6.64 -28.81 3.04
N PRO A 95 -5.80 -29.61 2.34
CA PRO A 95 -4.53 -29.14 1.82
C PRO A 95 -4.75 -28.31 0.55
N ILE A 96 -5.16 -27.06 0.72
CA ILE A 96 -5.34 -26.11 -0.37
C ILE A 96 -4.03 -25.31 -0.51
N PRO A 97 -3.34 -25.38 -1.66
CA PRO A 97 -2.12 -24.59 -1.86
C PRO A 97 -2.47 -23.10 -1.93
N ASN A 98 -1.63 -22.27 -1.29
CA ASN A 98 -1.78 -20.81 -1.23
C ASN A 98 -3.15 -20.36 -0.68
N ASP A 99 -3.61 -21.00 0.38
CA ASP A 99 -4.83 -20.63 1.06
C ASP A 99 -4.72 -19.26 1.76
N PHE A 100 -5.87 -18.76 2.20
CA PHE A 100 -5.95 -17.45 2.85
C PHE A 100 -5.15 -17.40 4.17
N ILE A 101 -5.06 -18.51 4.91
CA ILE A 101 -4.27 -18.55 6.16
C ILE A 101 -2.79 -18.42 5.86
N SER A 102 -2.27 -19.13 4.85
CA SER A 102 -0.89 -19.00 4.39
C SER A 102 -0.57 -17.57 3.96
N GLU A 103 -1.49 -16.91 3.25
CA GLU A 103 -1.35 -15.49 2.86
C GLU A 103 -1.23 -14.58 4.10
N ILE A 104 -2.04 -14.79 5.14
CA ILE A 104 -1.97 -14.02 6.40
C ILE A 104 -0.67 -14.30 7.17
N LEU A 105 -0.20 -15.54 7.17
CA LEU A 105 1.09 -15.90 7.76
C LEU A 105 2.24 -15.20 7.02
N ASP A 106 2.18 -15.12 5.69
CA ASP A 106 3.18 -14.41 4.88
C ASP A 106 3.18 -12.91 5.16
N ILE A 107 2.00 -12.29 5.31
CA ILE A 107 1.88 -10.87 5.66
C ILE A 107 2.46 -10.57 7.04
N THR A 108 2.31 -11.50 7.99
CA THR A 108 2.77 -11.32 9.37
C THR A 108 4.20 -11.83 9.60
N ARG A 109 4.82 -12.51 8.63
CA ARG A 109 6.16 -13.09 8.71
C ARG A 109 7.25 -12.06 8.99
N GLU A 110 7.06 -10.82 8.53
CA GLU A 110 7.99 -9.70 8.75
C GLU A 110 8.02 -9.22 10.21
N LEU A 111 7.09 -9.67 11.07
CA LEU A 111 7.11 -9.37 12.50
C LEU A 111 7.92 -10.43 13.26
N GLU A 112 9.11 -10.07 13.75
CA GLU A 112 10.03 -10.91 14.54
C GLU A 112 9.50 -11.29 15.95
N GLU A 113 8.19 -11.17 16.19
CA GLU A 113 7.59 -11.42 17.50
C GLU A 113 6.96 -12.81 17.56
N GLU A 114 7.76 -13.82 17.90
CA GLU A 114 7.31 -15.23 17.95
C GLU A 114 6.23 -15.49 19.01
N ASN A 115 6.17 -14.71 20.09
CA ASN A 115 5.30 -14.94 21.25
C ASN A 115 3.88 -14.34 21.14
N MET A 116 3.54 -13.63 20.04
CA MET A 116 2.22 -13.02 19.88
C MET A 116 1.21 -13.93 19.18
N SER A 117 -0.06 -13.79 19.55
CA SER A 117 -1.17 -14.39 18.80
C SER A 117 -1.22 -13.84 17.36
N LEU A 118 -1.70 -14.64 16.41
CA LEU A 118 -1.81 -14.20 15.01
C LEU A 118 -2.74 -12.98 14.86
N GLN A 119 -3.75 -12.85 15.72
CA GLN A 119 -4.66 -11.70 15.74
C GLN A 119 -3.94 -10.42 16.18
N ASP A 120 -3.05 -10.51 17.16
CA ASP A 120 -2.29 -9.35 17.63
C ASP A 120 -1.19 -8.97 16.64
N LYS A 121 -0.55 -9.96 16.00
CA LYS A 121 0.34 -9.71 14.84
C LYS A 121 -0.39 -8.96 13.73
N CYS A 122 -1.62 -9.36 13.40
CA CYS A 122 -2.45 -8.68 12.39
C CYS A 122 -2.72 -7.21 12.75
N LYS A 123 -3.05 -6.92 14.03
CA LYS A 123 -3.23 -5.55 14.52
C LYS A 123 -1.94 -4.73 14.43
N LEU A 124 -0.80 -5.36 14.78
CA LEU A 124 0.51 -4.71 14.74
C LEU A 124 0.95 -4.39 13.30
N VAL A 125 0.76 -5.29 12.34
CA VAL A 125 1.02 -5.02 10.91
C VAL A 125 0.28 -3.77 10.46
N LYS A 126 -1.03 -3.69 10.76
CA LYS A 126 -1.86 -2.53 10.40
C LYS A 126 -1.35 -1.24 11.05
N LEU A 127 -0.97 -1.31 12.33
CA LEU A 127 -0.42 -0.16 13.04
C LEU A 127 0.91 0.28 12.43
N ASN A 128 1.83 -0.65 12.16
CA ASN A 128 3.14 -0.39 11.54
C ASN A 128 2.99 0.26 10.16
N ASN A 129 2.11 -0.28 9.30
CA ASN A 129 1.84 0.30 7.98
C ASN A 129 1.37 1.77 8.07
N ILE A 130 0.53 2.08 9.08
CA ILE A 130 0.01 3.43 9.28
C ILE A 130 1.09 4.36 9.87
N THR A 131 1.84 3.90 10.88
CA THR A 131 2.88 4.70 11.54
C THR A 131 4.04 4.99 10.59
N GLU A 132 4.50 3.99 9.84
CA GLU A 132 5.56 4.13 8.84
C GLU A 132 5.16 5.13 7.75
N TYR A 133 3.95 5.00 7.20
CA TYR A 133 3.42 5.95 6.22
C TYR A 133 3.37 7.38 6.76
N ARG A 134 2.89 7.58 7.99
CA ARG A 134 2.82 8.89 8.64
C ARG A 134 4.21 9.46 8.94
N SER A 135 5.16 8.63 9.34
CA SER A 135 6.55 9.02 9.59
C SER A 135 7.18 9.53 8.30
N ASN A 136 7.11 8.73 7.23
CA ASN A 136 7.68 9.05 5.92
C ASN A 136 7.10 10.34 5.32
N GLN A 137 5.85 10.68 5.61
CA GLN A 137 5.27 11.96 5.18
C GLN A 137 5.86 13.18 5.90
N LYS A 138 6.27 13.04 7.16
CA LYS A 138 6.74 14.15 7.99
C LYS A 138 8.23 14.40 7.80
N THR A 139 9.01 13.33 7.69
CA THR A 139 10.48 13.35 7.70
C THR A 139 11.10 13.63 6.33
N ASP A 140 10.44 13.28 5.21
CA ASP A 140 11.03 13.42 3.88
C ASP A 140 11.02 14.89 3.40
N VAL A 141 12.21 15.49 3.32
CA VAL A 141 12.45 16.85 2.81
C VAL A 141 11.93 17.03 1.37
N LYS A 142 11.98 15.98 0.53
CA LYS A 142 11.47 16.01 -0.85
C LYS A 142 9.94 16.13 -0.86
N VAL A 143 9.27 15.49 0.10
CA VAL A 143 7.80 15.55 0.25
C VAL A 143 7.33 16.96 0.59
N GLN A 144 8.02 17.65 1.49
CA GLN A 144 7.70 19.03 1.86
C GLN A 144 7.84 19.97 0.66
N LYS A 145 8.97 19.90 -0.06
CA LYS A 145 9.19 20.68 -1.29
C LYS A 145 8.12 20.44 -2.35
N LEU A 146 7.73 19.18 -2.58
CA LEU A 146 6.65 18.86 -3.53
C LEU A 146 5.31 19.45 -3.09
N ARG A 147 4.97 19.39 -1.80
CA ARG A 147 3.74 20.00 -1.28
C ARG A 147 3.69 21.51 -1.51
N ASP A 148 4.81 22.20 -1.38
CA ASP A 148 4.88 23.65 -1.61
C ASP A 148 4.73 24.02 -3.10
N ILE A 149 5.28 23.20 -4.00
CA ILE A 149 5.05 23.30 -5.45
C ILE A 149 3.56 23.14 -5.77
N TYR A 150 2.87 22.19 -5.13
CA TYR A 150 1.43 21.99 -5.34
C TYR A 150 0.58 23.14 -4.79
N LYS A 151 0.98 23.78 -3.68
CA LYS A 151 0.26 24.93 -3.10
C LYS A 151 0.39 26.21 -3.94
N THR A 152 1.52 26.39 -4.63
CA THR A 152 1.80 27.59 -5.44
C THR A 152 1.15 27.59 -6.82
N GLY A 153 0.44 26.51 -7.21
CA GLY A 153 -0.35 26.46 -8.45
C GLY A 153 0.45 26.43 -9.75
N MET A 154 1.78 26.29 -9.69
CA MET A 154 2.65 26.31 -10.87
C MET A 154 2.53 25.04 -11.74
N PRO A 155 2.77 25.12 -13.07
CA PRO A 155 2.72 23.97 -13.97
C PRO A 155 3.77 22.91 -13.59
N LEU A 156 3.32 21.70 -13.27
CA LEU A 156 4.15 20.55 -12.83
C LEU A 156 5.34 20.21 -13.76
N ILE A 157 5.24 20.57 -15.04
CA ILE A 157 6.13 20.10 -16.10
C ILE A 157 7.55 20.70 -15.98
N LEU A 158 7.69 21.90 -15.39
CA LEU A 158 8.96 22.64 -15.43
C LEU A 158 9.95 22.33 -14.27
N ARG A 159 9.54 21.69 -13.17
CA ARG A 159 10.43 21.47 -12.01
C ARG A 159 10.54 20.03 -11.48
N VAL A 160 9.58 19.15 -11.78
CA VAL A 160 9.67 17.74 -11.36
C VAL A 160 10.82 17.00 -12.08
N THR A 161 11.21 17.49 -13.26
CA THR A 161 12.35 16.99 -14.04
C THR A 161 13.72 17.31 -13.46
N GLU A 162 13.87 18.39 -12.68
CA GLU A 162 15.17 18.76 -12.09
C GLU A 162 15.40 18.07 -10.74
N GLN A 163 14.37 17.93 -9.90
CA GLN A 163 14.57 17.48 -8.51
C GLN A 163 14.35 15.98 -8.25
N VAL A 164 13.74 15.24 -9.19
CA VAL A 164 13.60 13.78 -9.09
C VAL A 164 14.69 13.04 -9.89
N VAL A 165 15.53 13.78 -10.62
CA VAL A 165 16.61 13.25 -11.47
C VAL A 165 18.00 13.41 -10.82
N GLY A 166 18.12 14.24 -9.76
CA GLY A 166 19.34 14.34 -8.96
C GLY A 166 19.59 13.06 -8.16
N ASP A 167 20.82 12.57 -8.23
CA ASP A 167 21.37 11.34 -7.63
C ASP A 167 21.11 10.06 -8.43
N ARG A 168 21.76 9.99 -9.60
CA ARG A 168 22.48 8.77 -9.97
C ARG A 168 23.92 8.89 -9.44
N PRO A 169 24.48 7.88 -8.76
CA PRO A 169 25.93 7.77 -8.63
C PRO A 169 26.59 7.63 -10.01
#